data_AF-A0A3D3JXA8-F1
#
_entry.id   AF-A0A3D3JXA8-F1
#
_cell.length_a   1.000
_cell.length_b   1.000
_cell.length_c   1.000
_cell.angle_alpha   90.00
_cell.angle_beta   90.00
_cell.angle_gamma   90.00
#
_symmetry.space_group_name_H-M   'P 1'
#
loop_
_entity.id
_entity.type
_entity.pdbx_description
1 polymer ?
#
loop_
_entity_poly.entity_id
_entity_poly.type
_entity_poly.pdbx_seq_one_letter_code
_entity_poly.pdbx_strand_id
1 'polypeptide(L)'
;MAVTAIILVAISAVLHASWNLLSKHGHPTASFFLLANLAGAVLLLPVLILSADVLDCFVSGRVGLLLLATGFFMALYWAALAGAYRAGDMSVAYPLARSSPVIVVTVVTLILGRGDQVSGQCTIGIVL
;
A
#
# COMPACT_ATOMS: atom_id res chain seq x y z
N MET A 1 -20.66 -11.27 13.96
CA MET A 1 -19.21 -11.33 13.64
C MET A 1 -18.97 -11.49 12.15
N ALA A 2 -19.38 -12.59 11.49
CA ALA A 2 -19.16 -12.78 10.05
C ALA A 2 -19.83 -11.71 9.16
N VAL A 3 -21.09 -11.38 9.42
CA VAL A 3 -21.84 -10.38 8.62
C VAL A 3 -21.20 -8.99 8.67
N THR A 4 -20.78 -8.55 9.86
CA THR A 4 -20.08 -7.27 10.04
C THR A 4 -18.76 -7.23 9.27
N ALA A 5 -17.97 -8.31 9.32
CA ALA A 5 -16.73 -8.41 8.55
C ALA A 5 -16.98 -8.34 7.04
N ILE A 6 -18.01 -9.03 6.54
CA ILE A 6 -18.40 -8.99 5.12
C ILE A 6 -18.78 -7.57 4.70
N ILE A 7 -19.58 -6.87 5.52
CA ILE A 7 -19.99 -5.48 5.26
C ILE A 7 -18.76 -4.56 5.20
N LEU A 8 -17.85 -4.66 6.16
CA LEU A 8 -16.63 -3.84 6.20
C LEU A 8 -15.73 -4.09 4.99
N VAL A 9 -15.57 -5.35 4.58
CA VAL A 9 -14.79 -5.72 3.39
C VAL A 9 -15.44 -5.16 2.12
N ALA A 10 -16.77 -5.24 1.98
CA ALA A 10 -17.48 -4.69 0.84
C ALA A 10 -17.33 -3.16 0.75
N ILE A 11 -17.48 -2.44 1.87
CA ILE A 11 -17.24 -0.99 1.95
C ILE A 11 -15.80 -0.67 1.56
N SER A 12 -14.83 -1.42 2.09
CA SER A 12 -13.41 -1.24 1.77
C SER A 12 -13.14 -1.39 0.27
N ALA A 13 -13.74 -2.40 -0.39
CA ALA A 13 -13.60 -2.61 -1.82
C ALA A 13 -14.14 -1.43 -2.65
N VAL A 14 -15.32 -0.91 -2.30
CA VAL A 14 -15.92 0.26 -2.96
C VAL A 14 -15.08 1.51 -2.77
N LEU A 15 -14.61 1.78 -1.55
CA LEU A 15 -13.71 2.90 -1.26
C LEU A 15 -12.38 2.77 -2.03
N HIS A 16 -11.82 1.57 -2.12
CA HIS A 16 -10.59 1.31 -2.86
C HIS A 16 -10.77 1.58 -4.36
N ALA A 17 -11.83 1.06 -4.97
CA ALA A 17 -12.12 1.31 -6.38
C ALA A 17 -12.34 2.81 -6.65
N SER A 18 -13.10 3.48 -5.78
CA SER A 18 -13.39 4.92 -5.87
C SER A 18 -12.13 5.76 -5.75
N TRP A 19 -11.24 5.43 -4.80
CA TRP A 19 -9.94 6.09 -4.63
C TRP A 19 -9.09 6.03 -5.89
N ASN A 20 -8.99 4.84 -6.50
CA ASN A 20 -8.19 4.67 -7.72
C ASN A 20 -8.79 5.44 -8.91
N LEU A 21 -10.12 5.50 -9.03
CA LEU A 21 -10.80 6.28 -10.06
C LEU A 21 -10.56 7.79 -9.89
N LEU A 22 -10.75 8.31 -8.67
CA LEU A 22 -10.49 9.73 -8.33
C LEU A 22 -9.04 10.11 -8.58
N SER A 23 -8.10 9.22 -8.23
CA SER A 23 -6.66 9.43 -8.43
C SER A 23 -6.27 9.58 -9.90
N LYS A 24 -7.04 9.01 -10.84
CA LYS A 24 -6.82 9.20 -12.29
C LYS A 24 -7.51 10.46 -12.82
N HIS A 25 -8.71 10.78 -12.34
CA HIS A 25 -9.61 11.75 -12.97
C HIS A 25 -9.12 13.22 -12.87
N GLY A 26 -8.36 13.57 -11.83
CA GLY A 26 -7.99 14.97 -11.51
C GLY A 26 -6.55 15.39 -11.80
N HIS A 27 -5.94 14.91 -12.90
CA HIS A 27 -4.51 15.04 -13.20
C HIS A 27 -3.61 14.39 -12.12
N PRO A 28 -3.16 13.14 -12.33
CA PRO A 28 -2.36 12.43 -11.34
C PRO A 28 -1.02 13.15 -11.11
N THR A 29 -0.87 13.77 -9.94
CA THR A 29 0.34 14.50 -9.53
C THR A 29 0.83 14.00 -8.18
N ALA A 30 2.14 14.07 -7.96
CA ALA A 30 2.71 13.75 -6.65
C ALA A 30 2.13 14.66 -5.54
N SER A 31 1.85 15.93 -5.86
CA SER A 31 1.23 16.89 -4.94
C SER A 31 -0.18 16.48 -4.50
N PHE A 32 -1.00 15.96 -5.41
CA PHE A 32 -2.32 15.42 -5.06
C PHE A 32 -2.19 14.26 -4.07
N PHE A 33 -1.32 13.29 -4.36
CA PHE A 33 -1.10 12.15 -3.47
C PHE A 33 -0.54 12.58 -2.12
N LEU A 34 0.38 13.55 -2.09
CA LEU A 34 0.90 14.11 -0.84
C LEU A 34 -0.21 14.72 0.01
N LEU A 35 -1.03 15.60 -0.57
CA LEU A 35 -2.10 16.29 0.15
C LEU A 35 -3.15 15.28 0.67
N ALA A 36 -3.51 14.29 -0.14
CA ALA A 36 -4.46 13.27 0.28
C ALA A 36 -3.91 12.39 1.41
N ASN A 37 -2.62 12.01 1.37
CA ASN A 37 -1.99 11.26 2.45
C ASN A 37 -1.84 12.11 3.73
N LEU A 38 -1.54 13.41 3.61
CA LEU A 38 -1.51 14.33 4.76
C LEU A 38 -2.90 14.49 5.38
N ALA A 39 -3.95 14.63 4.57
CA ALA A 39 -5.31 14.66 5.06
C ALA A 39 -5.67 13.36 5.81
N GLY A 40 -5.32 12.20 5.25
CA GLY A 40 -5.46 10.91 5.93
C GLY A 40 -4.70 10.84 7.25
N ALA A 41 -3.46 11.34 7.29
CA ALA A 41 -2.65 11.40 8.51
C ALA A 41 -3.29 12.29 9.58
N VAL A 42 -3.85 13.45 9.21
CA VAL A 42 -4.58 14.34 10.13
C VAL A 42 -5.84 13.66 10.66
N LEU A 43 -6.60 12.98 9.80
CA LEU A 43 -7.82 12.26 10.21
C LEU A 43 -7.51 11.09 11.16
N LEU A 44 -6.35 10.44 10.99
CA LEU A 44 -5.91 9.34 11.86
C LEU A 44 -5.13 9.81 13.09
N LEU A 45 -4.82 11.10 13.20
CA LEU A 45 -4.08 11.66 14.33
C LEU A 45 -4.74 11.39 15.69
N PRO A 46 -6.09 11.49 15.86
CA PRO A 46 -6.72 11.14 17.12
C PRO A 46 -6.50 9.68 17.53
N VAL A 47 -6.46 8.75 16.56
CA VAL A 47 -6.20 7.32 16.83
C VAL A 47 -4.79 7.13 17.37
N LEU A 48 -3.81 7.87 16.83
CA LEU A 48 -2.43 7.86 17.31
C LEU A 48 -2.34 8.42 18.73
N ILE A 49 -3.05 9.51 19.03
CA ILE A 49 -3.09 10.11 20.38
C ILE A 49 -3.72 9.16 21.40
N LEU A 50 -4.81 8.49 21.04
CA LEU A 50 -5.47 7.49 21.90
C LEU A 50 -4.62 6.22 22.09
N SER A 51 -3.62 6.01 21.24
CA SER A 51 -2.68 4.88 21.28
C SER A 51 -1.25 5.35 21.60
N ALA A 52 -1.11 6.42 22.39
CA ALA A 52 0.17 7.08 22.64
C ALA A 52 1.21 6.16 23.27
N ASP A 53 0.79 5.15 24.03
CA ASP A 53 1.64 4.13 24.66
C ASP A 53 2.48 3.36 23.63
N VAL A 54 2.04 3.29 22.37
CA VAL A 54 2.78 2.65 21.27
C VAL A 54 3.92 3.54 20.76
N LEU A 55 3.89 4.85 21.07
CA LEU A 55 4.89 5.81 20.60
C LEU A 55 6.29 5.55 21.18
N ASP A 56 6.37 5.01 22.39
CA ASP A 56 7.64 4.67 23.04
C ASP A 56 8.44 3.64 22.23
N CYS A 57 7.75 2.76 21.49
CA CYS A 57 8.39 1.78 20.59
C CYS A 57 9.06 2.45 19.37
N PHE A 58 8.51 3.58 18.89
CA PHE A 58 9.08 4.34 17.77
C PHE A 58 10.33 5.13 18.15
N VAL A 59 10.49 5.47 19.44
CA VAL A 59 11.69 6.13 19.97
C VAL A 59 12.91 5.20 19.93
N SER A 60 12.70 3.88 19.83
CA SER A 60 13.79 2.96 19.52
C SER A 60 14.35 3.28 18.11
N GLY A 61 15.63 3.66 18.05
CA GLY A 61 16.23 4.21 16.81
C GLY A 61 16.09 3.32 15.57
N ARG A 62 15.95 2.00 15.74
CA ARG A 62 15.74 1.05 14.63
C ARG A 62 14.34 1.16 14.01
N VAL A 63 13.29 1.28 14.82
CA VAL A 63 11.92 1.37 14.31
C VAL A 63 11.71 2.71 13.61
N GLY A 64 12.23 3.80 14.16
CA GLY A 64 12.23 5.11 13.51
C GLY A 64 12.89 5.09 12.13
N LEU A 65 14.07 4.45 12.00
CA LEU A 65 14.74 4.29 10.70
C LEU A 65 13.92 3.48 9.69
N LEU A 66 13.29 2.37 10.12
CA LEU A 66 12.42 1.57 9.26
C LEU A 66 11.17 2.35 8.82
N LEU A 67 10.60 3.18 9.69
CA LEU A 67 9.49 4.07 9.35
C LEU A 67 9.90 5.12 8.31
N LEU A 68 11.05 5.75 8.48
CA LEU A 68 11.57 6.72 7.50
C LEU A 68 11.82 6.05 6.15
N ALA A 69 12.42 4.86 6.14
CA ALA A 69 12.61 4.07 4.93
C ALA A 69 11.26 3.75 4.27
N THR A 70 10.26 3.35 5.06
CA THR A 70 8.89 3.08 4.57
C THR A 70 8.28 4.32 3.93
N GLY A 71 8.37 5.48 4.59
CA GLY A 71 7.88 6.76 4.07
C GLY A 71 8.55 7.16 2.76
N PHE A 72 9.88 6.98 2.66
CA PHE A 72 10.64 7.25 1.44
C PHE A 72 10.19 6.36 0.27
N PHE A 73 10.13 5.04 0.47
CA PHE A 73 9.69 4.12 -0.59
C PHE A 73 8.21 4.32 -0.96
N MET A 74 7.37 4.70 0.01
CA MET A 74 5.97 5.05 -0.26
C MET A 74 5.85 6.32 -1.10
N ALA A 75 6.66 7.36 -0.82
CA ALA A 75 6.71 8.57 -1.64
C ALA A 75 7.18 8.27 -3.06
N LEU A 76 8.21 7.43 -3.21
CA LEU A 76 8.70 6.96 -4.51
C LEU A 76 7.60 6.20 -5.27
N TYR A 77 6.88 5.30 -4.59
CA TYR A 77 5.74 4.57 -5.15
C TYR A 77 4.66 5.51 -5.66
N TRP A 78 4.21 6.49 -4.86
CA TRP A 78 3.18 7.43 -5.28
C TRP A 78 3.62 8.32 -6.45
N ALA A 79 4.88 8.75 -6.46
CA ALA A 79 5.45 9.52 -7.58
C ALA A 79 5.48 8.69 -8.88
N ALA A 80 5.92 7.43 -8.80
CA ALA A 80 5.94 6.51 -9.93
C ALA A 80 4.51 6.20 -10.41
N LEU A 81 3.56 5.97 -9.50
CA LEU A 81 2.16 5.72 -9.82
C LEU A 81 1.51 6.92 -10.52
N ALA A 82 1.78 8.13 -10.03
CA ALA A 82 1.32 9.34 -10.70
C ALA A 82 1.87 9.43 -12.12
N GLY A 83 3.14 9.07 -12.33
CA GLY A 83 3.76 8.95 -13.65
C GLY A 83 3.05 7.94 -14.55
N ALA A 84 2.81 6.73 -14.05
CA ALA A 84 2.15 5.67 -14.80
C ALA A 84 0.72 6.04 -15.21
N TYR A 85 -0.05 6.66 -14.31
CA TYR A 85 -1.42 7.12 -14.62
C TYR A 85 -1.47 8.30 -15.58
N ARG A 86 -0.41 9.12 -15.68
CA ARG A 86 -0.31 10.17 -16.70
C ARG A 86 0.07 9.62 -18.07
N ALA A 87 0.96 8.62 -18.10
CA ALA A 87 1.57 8.12 -19.33
C ALA A 87 0.72 7.06 -20.06
N GLY A 88 -0.22 6.39 -19.38
CA GLY A 88 -0.98 5.31 -19.99
C GLY A 88 -2.34 5.03 -19.37
N ASP A 89 -2.98 3.99 -19.86
CA ASP A 89 -4.31 3.59 -19.40
C ASP A 89 -4.27 2.92 -18.03
N MET A 90 -5.22 3.33 -17.19
CA MET A 90 -5.43 2.75 -15.87
C MET A 90 -5.71 1.25 -15.93
N SER A 91 -6.38 0.76 -16.99
CA SER A 91 -6.62 -0.67 -17.21
C SER A 91 -5.33 -1.49 -17.37
N VAL A 92 -4.20 -0.85 -17.68
CA VAL A 92 -2.88 -1.49 -17.79
C VAL A 92 -2.00 -1.17 -16.59
N ALA A 93 -1.92 0.10 -16.22
CA ALA A 93 -1.09 0.56 -15.10
C ALA A 93 -1.54 -0.03 -13.76
N TYR A 94 -2.86 -0.18 -13.55
CA TYR A 94 -3.40 -0.70 -12.29
C TYR A 94 -3.08 -2.19 -12.09
N PRO A 95 -3.35 -3.11 -13.04
CA PRO A 95 -2.94 -4.51 -12.88
C PRO A 95 -1.43 -4.66 -12.65
N LEU A 96 -0.58 -3.94 -13.39
CA LEU A 96 0.88 -4.02 -13.22
C LEU A 96 1.35 -3.57 -11.84
N ALA A 97 0.82 -2.44 -11.35
CA ALA A 97 1.17 -1.92 -10.03
C ALA A 97 0.71 -2.86 -8.89
N ARG A 98 -0.38 -3.61 -9.11
CA ARG A 98 -0.95 -4.52 -8.10
C ARG A 98 -0.42 -5.95 -8.17
N SER A 99 0.02 -6.43 -9.32
CA SER A 99 0.60 -7.78 -9.48
C SER A 99 2.11 -7.81 -9.24
N SER A 100 2.84 -6.74 -9.58
CA SER A 100 4.31 -6.70 -9.41
C SER A 100 4.82 -6.98 -7.99
N PRO A 101 4.16 -6.56 -6.89
CA PRO A 101 4.63 -6.89 -5.55
C PRO A 101 4.70 -8.40 -5.29
N VAL A 102 3.80 -9.20 -5.88
CA VAL A 102 3.82 -10.65 -5.69
C VAL A 102 5.09 -11.28 -6.27
N ILE A 103 5.52 -10.80 -7.45
CA ILE A 103 6.74 -11.26 -8.11
C ILE A 103 7.95 -10.84 -7.28
N VAL A 104 8.02 -9.56 -6.86
CA VAL A 104 9.13 -9.03 -6.07
C VAL A 104 9.28 -9.79 -4.75
N VAL A 105 8.19 -9.97 -4.00
CA VAL A 105 8.21 -10.69 -2.72
C VAL A 105 8.64 -12.13 -2.92
N THR A 106 8.15 -12.81 -3.96
CA THR A 106 8.53 -14.20 -4.26
C THR A 106 10.02 -14.31 -4.55
N VAL A 107 10.55 -13.48 -5.46
CA VAL A 107 11.97 -13.49 -5.85
C VAL A 107 12.87 -13.17 -4.65
N VAL A 108 12.54 -12.14 -3.87
CA VAL A 108 13.31 -11.77 -2.68
C VAL A 108 13.30 -12.90 -1.64
N THR A 109 12.15 -13.55 -1.42
CA THR A 109 12.03 -14.67 -0.48
C THR A 109 12.94 -15.85 -0.88
N LEU A 110 12.98 -16.17 -2.17
CA LEU A 110 13.85 -17.22 -2.71
C LEU A 110 15.34 -16.85 -2.58
N ILE A 111 15.72 -15.61 -2.92
CA ILE A 111 17.10 -15.12 -2.79
C ILE A 111 17.58 -15.15 -1.34
N LEU A 112 16.70 -14.85 -0.38
CA LEU A 112 17.01 -14.90 1.06
C LEU A 112 17.08 -16.33 1.61
N GLY A 113 16.92 -17.37 0.77
CA GLY A 113 16.98 -18.76 1.19
C GLY A 113 15.75 -19.22 1.99
N ARG A 114 14.63 -18.49 1.93
CA ARG A 114 13.39 -18.76 2.67
C ARG A 114 12.32 -19.42 1.79
N GLY A 115 12.75 -20.20 0.81
CA GLY A 115 11.85 -20.84 -0.16
C GLY A 115 10.93 -21.89 0.46
N ASP A 116 11.29 -22.44 1.62
CA ASP A 116 10.47 -23.35 2.41
C ASP A 116 9.13 -22.73 2.87
N GLN A 117 9.07 -21.40 2.92
CA GLN A 117 7.86 -20.65 3.28
C GLN A 117 6.86 -20.53 2.11
N VAL A 118 7.30 -20.82 0.88
CA VAL A 118 6.46 -20.75 -0.31
C VAL A 118 5.81 -22.12 -0.53
N SER A 119 4.59 -22.28 -0.04
CA SER A 119 3.82 -23.51 -0.25
C SER A 119 3.43 -23.70 -1.71
N GLY A 120 3.16 -24.94 -2.13
CA GLY A 120 2.67 -25.21 -3.49
C GLY A 120 1.36 -24.48 -3.81
N GLN A 121 0.47 -24.27 -2.82
CA GLN A 121 -0.73 -23.46 -2.98
C GLN A 121 -0.41 -21.98 -3.24
N CYS A 122 0.63 -21.45 -2.60
CA CYS A 122 1.11 -20.09 -2.84
C CYS A 122 1.63 -19.96 -4.28
N THR A 123 2.39 -20.94 -4.77
CA THR A 123 2.86 -20.95 -6.17
C THR A 123 1.70 -20.96 -7.16
N ILE A 124 0.67 -21.78 -6.92
CA ILE A 124 -0.53 -21.79 -7.77
C ILE A 124 -1.21 -20.42 -7.77
N GLY A 125 -1.38 -19.81 -6.58
CA GLY A 125 -1.97 -18.48 -6.46
C GLY A 125 -1.14 -17.33 -7.04
N ILE A 126 0.17 -17.52 -7.23
CA ILE A 126 1.05 -16.55 -7.91
C ILE A 126 0.92 -16.65 -9.44
N VAL A 127 0.69 -17.85 -9.96
CA VAL A 127 0.62 -18.12 -11.41
C VAL A 127 -0.76 -17.77 -12.00
N LEU A 128 -1.82 -17.87 -11.20
CA LEU A 128 -3.20 -17.52 -11.57
C LEU A 128 -3.46 -16.01 -11.47
#